data_AF-A0A316H197-F1
#
_entry.id   AF-A0A316H197-F1
#
_cell.length_a   1.000
_cell.length_b   1.000
_cell.length_c   1.000
_cell.angle_alpha   90.00
_cell.angle_beta   90.00
_cell.angle_gamma   90.00
#
_symmetry.space_group_name_H-M   'P 1'
#
loop_
_entity.id
_entity.type
_entity.pdbx_description
1 polymer ?
#
loop_
_entity_poly.entity_id
_entity_poly.type
_entity_poly.pdbx_seq_one_letter_code
_entity_poly.pdbx_strand_id
1 'polypeptide(L)'
;MNIVDIIIPFTVALFIISVGVVLLYQNFQKNLIALELEKAELEARQRDELLQNSIMVQEEERKRIAQDLHDDLGAVISIIKMNLMLMRQKQNENVVADDPAGNVQNLINLSETAMASVRNISHQLMPPQLEAFGLLKSIESVVDQINQLGEIEVHFVFKPDWPFVKWPVALSIYRIIMELFNNTLKHALARNVFLEFDCLNGNLIIKFSDDGTGFPDGLDAGGGLGLVSIDARARAMNGRFDYGNGAEKGIAVILTIPFN
;
A
#
# COMPACT_ATOMS: atom_id res chain seq x y z
N MET A 1 80.78 22.89 25.96
CA MET A 1 79.62 21.98 25.84
C MET A 1 79.71 21.33 24.49
N ASN A 2 79.79 19.99 24.42
CA ASN A 2 80.00 19.31 23.14
C ASN A 2 78.67 19.31 22.38
N ILE A 3 78.72 19.47 21.06
CA ILE A 3 77.54 19.42 20.18
C ILE A 3 76.73 18.11 20.39
N VAL A 4 77.44 17.03 20.71
CA VAL A 4 76.87 15.71 21.00
C VAL A 4 75.90 15.74 22.20
N ASP A 5 76.21 16.52 23.24
CA ASP A 5 75.40 16.60 24.47
C ASP A 5 74.02 17.25 24.22
N ILE A 6 73.89 18.02 23.12
CA ILE A 6 72.64 18.70 22.72
C ILE A 6 71.84 17.84 21.73
N ILE A 7 72.51 17.11 20.83
CA ILE A 7 71.84 16.32 19.78
C ILE A 7 71.12 15.10 20.35
N ILE A 8 71.73 14.38 21.29
CA ILE A 8 71.15 13.16 21.87
C ILE A 8 69.78 13.38 22.54
N PRO A 9 69.58 14.37 23.44
CA PRO A 9 68.25 14.57 24.04
C PRO A 9 67.21 15.03 23.02
N PHE A 10 67.62 15.78 21.99
CA PHE A 10 66.72 16.23 20.94
C PHE A 10 66.22 15.06 20.07
N THR A 11 67.10 14.12 19.69
CA THR A 11 66.70 12.94 18.91
C THR A 11 65.82 11.99 19.72
N VAL A 12 66.09 11.82 21.02
CA VAL A 12 65.24 11.06 21.92
C VAL A 12 63.84 11.70 22.05
N ALA A 13 63.75 13.02 22.21
CA ALA A 13 62.48 13.72 22.28
C ALA A 13 61.66 13.55 20.98
N LEU A 14 62.30 13.71 19.81
CA LEU A 14 61.66 13.48 18.51
C LEU A 14 61.16 12.04 18.35
N PHE A 15 61.94 11.06 18.81
CA PHE A 15 61.55 9.66 18.77
C PHE A 15 60.30 9.41 19.64
N ILE A 16 60.28 9.92 20.87
CA ILE A 16 59.13 9.80 21.78
C ILE A 16 57.88 10.44 21.17
N ILE A 17 58.00 11.65 20.61
CA ILE A 17 56.89 12.34 19.95
C ILE A 17 56.40 11.53 18.75
N SER A 18 57.31 11.00 17.93
CA SER A 18 56.97 10.19 16.75
C SER A 18 56.20 8.93 17.15
N VAL A 19 56.66 8.22 18.18
CA VAL A 19 55.95 7.06 18.74
C VAL A 19 54.58 7.46 19.28
N GLY A 20 54.49 8.57 20.00
CA GLY A 20 53.22 9.10 20.51
C GLY A 20 52.22 9.41 19.40
N VAL A 21 52.66 10.06 18.32
CA VAL A 21 51.82 10.35 17.14
C VAL A 21 51.33 9.07 16.47
N VAL A 22 52.20 8.06 16.31
CA VAL A 22 51.80 6.77 15.73
C VAL A 22 50.76 6.07 16.61
N LEU A 23 50.93 6.06 17.94
CA LEU A 23 49.96 5.46 18.86
C LEU A 23 48.61 6.20 18.85
N LEU A 24 48.62 7.54 18.84
CA LEU A 24 47.41 8.34 18.72
C LEU A 24 46.70 8.09 17.39
N TYR A 25 47.45 8.01 16.29
CA TYR A 25 46.91 7.69 14.97
C TYR A 25 46.28 6.29 14.94
N GLN A 26 46.94 5.29 15.52
CA GLN A 26 46.39 3.93 15.64
C GLN A 26 45.10 3.92 16.48
N ASN A 27 45.07 4.65 17.60
CA ASN A 27 43.88 4.71 18.45
C ASN A 27 42.71 5.42 17.74
N PHE A 28 42.99 6.50 17.02
CA PHE A 28 42.01 7.21 16.22
C PHE A 28 41.43 6.31 15.11
N GLN A 29 42.29 5.60 14.38
CA GLN A 29 41.87 4.63 13.35
C GLN A 29 40.99 3.52 13.93
N LYS A 30 41.34 2.95 15.09
CA LYS A 30 40.52 1.94 15.77
C LYS A 30 39.13 2.46 16.12
N ASN A 31 39.04 3.68 16.65
CA ASN A 31 37.77 4.29 17.01
C ASN A 31 36.89 4.57 15.78
N LEU A 32 37.48 4.98 14.65
CA LEU A 32 36.75 5.16 13.40
C LEU A 32 36.17 3.84 12.88
N ILE A 33 36.97 2.78 12.85
CA ILE A 33 36.52 1.46 12.41
C ILE A 33 35.42 0.92 13.34
N ALA A 34 35.56 1.12 14.65
CA ALA A 34 34.54 0.72 15.63
C ALA A 34 33.21 1.46 15.39
N LEU A 35 33.27 2.76 15.11
CA LEU A 35 32.08 3.56 14.80
C LEU A 35 31.43 3.14 13.47
N GLU A 36 32.23 2.85 12.43
CA GLU A 36 31.71 2.35 11.16
C GLU A 36 31.04 0.98 11.32
N LEU A 37 31.62 0.09 12.13
CA LEU A 37 31.05 -1.22 12.43
C LEU A 37 29.73 -1.09 13.18
N GLU A 38 29.67 -0.24 14.21
CA GLU A 38 28.44 0.01 14.97
C GLU A 38 27.32 0.54 14.07
N LYS A 39 27.65 1.48 13.17
CA LYS A 39 26.71 2.01 12.18
C LYS A 39 26.22 0.93 11.22
N ALA A 40 27.11 0.10 10.70
CA ALA A 40 26.76 -1.00 9.81
C ALA A 40 25.88 -2.06 10.51
N GLU A 41 26.13 -2.36 11.79
CA GLU A 41 25.30 -3.26 12.59
C GLU A 41 23.90 -2.68 12.86
N LEU A 42 23.80 -1.36 13.07
CA LEU A 42 22.51 -0.69 13.24
C LEU A 42 21.70 -0.72 11.94
N GLU A 43 22.33 -0.39 10.81
CA GLU A 43 21.71 -0.44 9.48
C GLU A 43 21.27 -1.87 9.11
N ALA A 44 22.10 -2.88 9.44
CA ALA A 44 21.76 -4.29 9.24
C ALA A 44 20.54 -4.71 10.07
N ARG A 45 20.50 -4.35 11.37
CA ARG A 45 19.36 -4.64 12.24
C ARG A 45 18.08 -3.98 11.74
N GLN A 46 18.14 -2.70 11.35
CA GLN A 46 16.98 -2.00 10.79
C GLN A 46 16.47 -2.68 9.51
N ARG A 47 17.40 -3.10 8.64
CA ARG A 47 17.05 -3.83 7.43
C ARG A 47 16.38 -5.17 7.74
N ASP A 48 16.90 -5.92 8.70
CA ASP A 48 16.32 -7.20 9.12
C ASP A 48 14.95 -7.02 9.75
N GLU A 49 14.75 -6.01 10.59
CA GLU A 49 13.44 -5.67 11.16
C GLU A 49 12.42 -5.31 10.06
N LEU A 50 12.81 -4.51 9.08
CA LEU A 50 11.95 -4.17 7.94
C LEU A 50 11.58 -5.41 7.12
N LEU A 51 12.53 -6.33 6.89
CA LEU A 51 12.28 -7.59 6.19
C LEU A 51 11.33 -8.49 6.98
N GLN A 52 11.56 -8.66 8.28
CA GLN A 52 10.71 -9.47 9.15
C GLN A 52 9.29 -8.90 9.20
N ASN A 53 9.14 -7.58 9.36
CA ASN A 53 7.84 -6.91 9.34
C ASN A 53 7.15 -7.10 7.97
N SER A 54 7.88 -6.97 6.86
CA SER A 54 7.32 -7.19 5.53
C SER A 54 6.84 -8.63 5.34
N ILE A 55 7.60 -9.63 5.84
CA ILE A 55 7.22 -11.04 5.78
C ILE A 55 5.96 -11.27 6.64
N MET A 56 5.92 -10.73 7.85
CA MET A 56 4.79 -10.86 8.76
C MET A 56 3.51 -10.26 8.15
N VAL A 57 3.59 -9.06 7.59
CA VAL A 57 2.47 -8.40 6.89
C VAL A 57 2.01 -9.23 5.69
N GLN A 58 2.95 -9.82 4.94
CA GLN A 58 2.61 -10.67 3.80
C GLN A 58 1.91 -11.97 4.23
N GLU A 59 2.33 -12.60 5.33
CA GLU A 59 1.69 -13.81 5.87
C GLU A 59 0.31 -13.50 6.47
N GLU A 60 0.16 -12.38 7.15
CA GLU A 60 -1.15 -11.93 7.67
C GLU A 60 -2.14 -11.66 6.53
N GLU A 61 -1.68 -11.00 5.46
CA GLU A 61 -2.48 -10.78 4.26
C GLU A 61 -2.85 -12.10 3.58
N ARG A 62 -1.92 -13.06 3.45
CA ARG A 62 -2.21 -14.40 2.93
C ARG A 62 -3.26 -15.12 3.77
N LYS A 63 -3.17 -15.02 5.09
CA LYS A 63 -4.13 -15.62 6.01
C LYS A 63 -5.51 -14.98 5.86
N ARG A 64 -5.58 -13.65 5.76
CA ARG A 64 -6.82 -12.92 5.50
C ARG A 64 -7.48 -13.37 4.20
N ILE A 65 -6.71 -13.42 3.10
CA ILE A 65 -7.21 -13.89 1.79
C ILE A 65 -7.76 -15.31 1.88
N ALA A 66 -7.03 -16.21 2.55
CA ALA A 66 -7.46 -17.58 2.72
C ALA A 66 -8.78 -17.67 3.50
N GLN A 67 -8.96 -16.80 4.49
CA GLN A 67 -10.18 -16.71 5.27
C GLN A 67 -11.34 -16.13 4.46
N ASP A 68 -11.15 -15.02 3.76
CA ASP A 68 -12.17 -14.40 2.88
C ASP A 68 -12.63 -15.40 1.81
N LEU A 69 -11.70 -16.13 1.19
CA LEU A 69 -12.01 -17.21 0.25
C LEU A 69 -12.78 -18.36 0.90
N HIS A 70 -12.42 -18.76 2.13
CA HIS A 70 -13.08 -19.86 2.83
C HIS A 70 -14.53 -19.50 3.20
N ASP A 71 -14.74 -18.31 3.76
CA ASP A 71 -16.03 -17.87 4.26
C ASP A 71 -16.99 -17.54 3.12
N ASP A 72 -16.56 -16.75 2.13
CA ASP A 72 -17.42 -16.33 1.01
C ASP A 72 -17.63 -17.45 -0.03
N LEU A 73 -16.56 -18.15 -0.42
CA LEU A 73 -16.63 -19.15 -1.49
C LEU A 73 -17.01 -20.53 -0.97
N GLY A 74 -16.50 -20.91 0.20
CA GLY A 74 -16.75 -22.22 0.81
C GLY A 74 -18.22 -22.44 1.15
N ALA A 75 -18.91 -21.40 1.63
CA ALA A 75 -20.34 -21.45 1.91
C ALA A 75 -21.15 -21.66 0.62
N VAL A 76 -20.90 -20.88 -0.43
CA VAL A 76 -21.64 -20.95 -1.70
C VAL A 76 -21.41 -22.29 -2.41
N ILE A 77 -20.15 -22.77 -2.45
CA ILE A 77 -19.82 -24.08 -3.04
C ILE A 77 -20.49 -25.23 -2.27
N SER A 78 -20.57 -25.13 -0.94
CA SER A 78 -21.27 -26.13 -0.12
C SER A 78 -22.77 -26.19 -0.43
N ILE A 79 -23.40 -25.03 -0.62
CA ILE A 79 -24.82 -24.93 -1.01
C ILE A 79 -25.04 -25.52 -2.42
N ILE A 80 -24.15 -25.23 -3.37
CA ILE A 80 -24.18 -25.82 -4.73
C ILE A 80 -24.08 -27.34 -4.66
N LYS A 81 -23.10 -27.87 -3.90
CA LYS A 81 -22.90 -29.32 -3.71
C LYS A 81 -24.13 -29.98 -3.09
N MET A 82 -24.73 -29.37 -2.08
CA MET A 82 -25.93 -29.90 -1.42
C MET A 82 -27.11 -29.97 -2.39
N ASN A 83 -27.36 -28.91 -3.17
CA ASN A 83 -28.42 -28.89 -4.18
C ASN A 83 -28.21 -29.98 -5.25
N LEU A 84 -26.98 -30.14 -5.75
CA LEU A 84 -26.64 -31.20 -6.71
C LEU A 84 -26.86 -32.61 -6.12
N MET A 85 -26.50 -32.83 -4.85
CA MET A 85 -26.74 -34.12 -4.18
C MET A 85 -28.23 -34.43 -4.03
N LEU A 86 -29.05 -33.43 -3.69
CA LEU A 86 -30.51 -33.57 -3.60
C LEU A 86 -31.15 -33.88 -4.96
N MET A 87 -30.71 -33.21 -6.03
CA MET A 87 -31.16 -33.49 -7.39
C MET A 87 -30.81 -34.93 -7.81
N ARG A 88 -29.58 -35.38 -7.53
CA ARG A 88 -29.14 -36.75 -7.81
C ARG A 88 -29.95 -37.79 -7.02
N GLN A 89 -30.27 -37.50 -5.77
CA GLN A 89 -31.08 -38.40 -4.95
C GLN A 89 -32.50 -38.54 -5.51
N LYS A 90 -33.17 -37.42 -5.84
CA LYS A 90 -34.51 -37.44 -6.44
C LYS A 90 -34.54 -38.18 -7.78
N GLN A 91 -33.50 -38.00 -8.59
CA GLN A 91 -33.33 -38.75 -9.84
C GLN A 91 -33.20 -40.27 -9.60
N ASN A 92 -32.38 -40.69 -8.64
CA ASN A 92 -32.21 -42.10 -8.30
C ASN A 92 -33.48 -42.75 -7.74
N GLU A 93 -34.31 -41.97 -7.05
CA GLU A 93 -35.58 -42.43 -6.47
C GLU A 93 -36.75 -42.41 -7.50
N ASN A 94 -36.50 -42.06 -8.77
CA ASN A 94 -37.53 -41.83 -9.81
C ASN A 94 -38.62 -40.83 -9.38
N VAL A 95 -38.30 -39.92 -8.48
CA VAL A 95 -39.20 -38.85 -8.04
C VAL A 95 -39.12 -37.74 -9.08
N VAL A 96 -40.23 -37.44 -9.75
CA VAL A 96 -40.34 -36.29 -10.64
C VAL A 96 -40.09 -35.02 -9.81
N ALA A 97 -39.04 -34.27 -10.15
CA ALA A 97 -38.82 -32.97 -9.53
C ALA A 97 -39.89 -31.99 -10.02
N ASP A 98 -40.58 -31.30 -9.10
CA ASP A 98 -41.66 -30.35 -9.43
C ASP A 98 -41.22 -29.19 -10.33
N ASP A 99 -39.93 -28.79 -10.28
CA ASP A 99 -39.35 -27.76 -11.14
C ASP A 99 -37.85 -28.00 -11.43
N PRO A 100 -37.51 -28.83 -12.43
CA PRO A 100 -36.10 -29.09 -12.80
C PRO A 100 -35.39 -27.84 -13.33
N ALA A 101 -36.10 -26.97 -14.05
CA ALA A 101 -35.54 -25.78 -14.67
C ALA A 101 -35.20 -24.70 -13.64
N GLY A 102 -36.08 -24.43 -12.67
CA GLY A 102 -35.81 -23.50 -11.58
C GLY A 102 -34.68 -23.96 -10.66
N ASN A 103 -34.52 -25.27 -10.44
CA ASN A 103 -33.39 -25.80 -9.68
C ASN A 103 -32.05 -25.58 -10.40
N VAL A 104 -32.01 -25.79 -11.72
CA VAL A 104 -30.82 -25.46 -12.53
C VAL A 104 -30.56 -23.96 -12.54
N GLN A 105 -31.59 -23.13 -12.66
CA GLN A 105 -31.45 -21.67 -12.61
C GLN A 105 -30.91 -21.19 -11.26
N ASN A 106 -31.34 -21.78 -10.14
CA ASN A 106 -30.79 -21.49 -8.82
C ASN A 106 -29.30 -21.85 -8.71
N LEU A 107 -28.88 -22.96 -9.31
CA LEU A 107 -27.46 -23.32 -9.37
C LEU A 107 -26.64 -22.34 -10.22
N ILE A 108 -27.20 -21.86 -11.33
CA ILE A 108 -26.58 -20.82 -12.17
C ILE A 108 -26.39 -19.53 -11.34
N ASN A 109 -27.45 -19.06 -10.67
CA ASN A 109 -27.39 -17.85 -9.85
C ASN A 109 -26.38 -17.99 -8.70
N LEU A 110 -26.32 -19.14 -8.02
CA LEU A 110 -25.31 -19.40 -6.98
C LEU A 110 -23.89 -19.42 -7.55
N SER A 111 -23.69 -19.96 -8.75
CA SER A 111 -22.41 -19.94 -9.44
C SER A 111 -22.00 -18.52 -9.82
N GLU A 112 -22.93 -17.68 -10.28
CA GLU A 112 -22.69 -16.26 -10.56
C GLU A 112 -22.29 -15.50 -9.30
N THR A 113 -22.95 -15.74 -8.17
CA THR A 113 -22.57 -15.17 -6.87
C THR A 113 -21.16 -15.60 -6.47
N ALA A 114 -20.81 -16.88 -6.59
CA ALA A 114 -19.45 -17.35 -6.30
C ALA A 114 -18.41 -16.67 -7.22
N MET A 115 -18.71 -16.55 -8.51
CA MET A 115 -17.84 -15.86 -9.47
C MET A 115 -17.67 -14.38 -9.13
N ALA A 116 -18.74 -13.71 -8.70
CA ALA A 116 -18.68 -12.32 -8.24
C ALA A 116 -17.78 -12.16 -7.00
N SER A 117 -17.87 -13.07 -6.03
CA SER A 117 -16.99 -13.07 -4.84
C SER A 117 -15.52 -13.28 -5.20
N VAL A 118 -15.19 -14.26 -6.07
CA VAL A 118 -13.81 -14.44 -6.55
C VAL A 118 -13.31 -13.19 -7.26
N ARG A 119 -14.16 -12.56 -8.08
CA ARG A 119 -13.82 -11.35 -8.80
C ARG A 119 -13.52 -10.20 -7.84
N ASN A 120 -14.34 -10.04 -6.80
CA ASN A 120 -14.15 -9.02 -5.76
C ASN A 120 -12.83 -9.23 -4.99
N ILE A 121 -12.55 -10.46 -4.55
CA ILE A 121 -11.29 -10.80 -3.86
C ILE A 121 -10.10 -10.56 -4.80
N SER A 122 -10.19 -10.95 -6.07
CA SER A 122 -9.18 -10.65 -7.07
C SER A 122 -8.98 -9.15 -7.26
N HIS A 123 -10.05 -8.35 -7.34
CA HIS A 123 -9.97 -6.89 -7.47
C HIS A 123 -9.26 -6.24 -6.28
N GLN A 124 -9.46 -6.76 -5.07
CA GLN A 124 -8.78 -6.29 -3.86
C GLN A 124 -7.28 -6.66 -3.86
N LEU A 125 -6.93 -7.81 -4.43
CA LEU A 125 -5.55 -8.30 -4.45
C LEU A 125 -4.70 -7.74 -5.58
N MET A 126 -5.23 -7.78 -6.79
CA MET A 126 -4.58 -7.36 -8.01
C MET A 126 -5.66 -6.89 -8.99
N PRO A 127 -5.81 -5.59 -9.23
CA PRO A 127 -6.82 -5.09 -10.16
C PRO A 127 -6.42 -5.54 -11.58
N PRO A 128 -7.12 -6.48 -12.22
CA PRO A 128 -6.73 -6.99 -13.54
C PRO A 128 -6.76 -5.89 -14.61
N GLN A 129 -7.60 -4.86 -14.43
CA GLN A 129 -7.62 -3.68 -15.27
C GLN A 129 -6.31 -2.89 -15.20
N LEU A 130 -5.65 -2.87 -14.04
CA LEU A 130 -4.41 -2.12 -13.85
C LEU A 130 -3.26 -2.75 -14.65
N GLU A 131 -3.21 -4.09 -14.69
CA GLU A 131 -2.24 -4.83 -15.47
C GLU A 131 -2.51 -4.73 -16.98
N ALA A 132 -3.79 -4.80 -17.38
CA ALA A 132 -4.17 -4.81 -18.80
C ALA A 132 -4.23 -3.41 -19.46
N PHE A 133 -4.69 -2.39 -18.73
CA PHE A 133 -5.03 -1.07 -19.28
C PHE A 133 -4.30 0.10 -18.60
N GLY A 134 -3.56 -0.15 -17.52
CA GLY A 134 -2.81 0.88 -16.79
C GLY A 134 -3.68 1.70 -15.83
N LEU A 135 -3.01 2.62 -15.11
CA LEU A 135 -3.58 3.34 -13.96
C LEU A 135 -4.81 4.17 -14.33
N LEU A 136 -4.68 5.08 -15.30
CA LEU A 136 -5.74 6.04 -15.64
C LEU A 136 -7.04 5.35 -16.05
N LYS A 137 -6.94 4.35 -16.96
CA LYS A 137 -8.08 3.55 -17.41
C LYS A 137 -8.74 2.76 -16.28
N SER A 138 -7.94 2.28 -15.33
CA SER A 138 -8.46 1.54 -14.18
C SER A 138 -9.23 2.45 -13.24
N ILE A 139 -8.71 3.66 -12.98
CA ILE A 139 -9.41 4.66 -12.17
C ILE A 139 -10.69 5.14 -12.86
N GLU A 140 -10.63 5.42 -14.17
CA GLU A 140 -11.80 5.78 -14.99
C GLU A 140 -12.91 4.72 -14.86
N SER A 141 -12.57 3.43 -14.98
CA SER A 141 -13.53 2.34 -14.82
C SER A 141 -14.13 2.26 -13.41
N VAL A 142 -13.38 2.58 -12.36
CA VAL A 142 -13.91 2.60 -10.98
C VAL A 142 -14.84 3.79 -10.79
N VAL A 143 -14.44 4.96 -11.29
CA VAL A 143 -15.24 6.20 -11.26
C VAL A 143 -16.58 5.97 -11.95
N ASP A 144 -16.58 5.35 -13.13
CA ASP A 144 -17.81 5.02 -13.86
C ASP A 144 -18.74 4.10 -13.06
N GLN A 145 -18.19 3.09 -12.36
CA GLN A 145 -18.98 2.19 -11.52
C GLN A 145 -19.59 2.90 -10.31
N ILE A 146 -18.80 3.75 -9.64
CA ILE A 146 -19.29 4.55 -8.50
C ILE A 146 -20.42 5.49 -8.96
N ASN A 147 -20.22 6.20 -10.08
CA ASN A 147 -21.23 7.10 -10.64
C ASN A 147 -22.50 6.36 -11.06
N GLN A 148 -22.39 5.12 -11.56
CA GLN A 148 -23.56 4.29 -11.90
C GLN A 148 -24.37 3.84 -10.68
N LEU A 149 -23.73 3.61 -9.54
CA LEU A 149 -24.42 3.28 -8.28
C LEU A 149 -25.22 4.48 -7.75
N GLY A 150 -24.74 5.70 -8.02
CA GLY A 150 -25.46 6.94 -7.71
C GLY A 150 -25.43 7.37 -6.24
N GLU A 151 -24.61 6.75 -5.41
CA GLU A 151 -24.42 7.16 -4.00
C GLU A 151 -23.64 8.46 -3.87
N ILE A 152 -22.64 8.67 -4.76
CA ILE A 152 -21.83 9.89 -4.88
C ILE A 152 -21.54 10.18 -6.35
N GLU A 153 -21.28 11.45 -6.68
CA GLU A 153 -20.79 11.88 -8.00
C GLU A 153 -19.28 12.15 -7.93
N VAL A 154 -18.52 11.45 -8.79
CA VAL A 154 -17.07 11.56 -8.86
C VAL A 154 -16.67 12.24 -10.16
N HIS A 155 -15.99 13.37 -10.03
CA HIS A 155 -15.38 14.13 -11.11
C HIS A 155 -13.90 13.78 -11.22
N PHE A 156 -13.57 12.98 -12.23
CA PHE A 156 -12.19 12.57 -12.50
C PHE A 156 -11.61 13.33 -13.70
N VAL A 157 -10.47 13.99 -13.48
CA VAL A 157 -9.72 14.71 -14.53
C VAL A 157 -8.25 14.33 -14.43
N PHE A 158 -7.60 14.13 -15.58
CA PHE A 158 -6.17 13.95 -15.66
C PHE A 158 -5.59 14.84 -16.76
N LYS A 159 -4.36 15.34 -16.56
CA LYS A 159 -3.68 16.16 -17.57
C LYS A 159 -3.15 15.29 -18.71
N PRO A 160 -3.15 15.79 -19.97
CA PRO A 160 -2.71 15.03 -21.15
C PRO A 160 -1.24 14.57 -21.10
N ASP A 161 -0.41 15.24 -20.30
CA ASP A 161 1.02 14.97 -20.11
C ASP A 161 1.30 13.99 -18.96
N TRP A 162 0.26 13.34 -18.41
CA TRP A 162 0.45 12.27 -17.43
C TRP A 162 1.34 11.14 -17.99
N PRO A 163 2.45 10.80 -17.33
CA PRO A 163 3.44 9.91 -17.91
C PRO A 163 3.12 8.42 -17.64
N PHE A 164 3.86 7.53 -18.31
CA PHE A 164 3.79 6.10 -18.02
C PHE A 164 4.39 5.81 -16.64
N VAL A 165 3.58 5.21 -15.76
CA VAL A 165 3.97 4.86 -14.38
C VAL A 165 4.25 3.37 -14.29
N LYS A 166 5.43 2.99 -13.77
CA LYS A 166 5.78 1.58 -13.55
C LYS A 166 4.81 0.92 -12.58
N TRP A 167 4.52 -0.36 -12.82
CA TRP A 167 3.48 -1.12 -12.11
C TRP A 167 3.51 -1.01 -10.56
N PRO A 168 4.67 -1.08 -9.87
CA PRO A 168 4.68 -0.98 -8.40
C PRO A 168 4.16 0.37 -7.88
N VAL A 169 4.48 1.47 -8.57
CA VAL A 169 4.02 2.82 -8.24
C VAL A 169 2.56 2.98 -8.64
N ALA A 170 2.18 2.49 -9.82
CA ALA A 170 0.80 2.52 -10.29
C ALA A 170 -0.16 1.76 -9.35
N LEU A 171 0.23 0.57 -8.88
CA LEU A 171 -0.53 -0.22 -7.92
C LEU A 171 -0.69 0.48 -6.57
N SER A 172 0.40 1.09 -6.09
CA SER A 172 0.38 1.84 -4.83
C SER A 172 -0.53 3.06 -4.92
N ILE A 173 -0.47 3.83 -6.01
CA ILE A 173 -1.41 4.94 -6.27
C ILE A 173 -2.83 4.43 -6.33
N TYR A 174 -3.10 3.38 -7.11
CA TYR A 174 -4.43 2.79 -7.22
C TYR A 174 -5.01 2.42 -5.85
N ARG A 175 -4.24 1.71 -5.02
CA ARG A 175 -4.67 1.31 -3.67
C ARG A 175 -4.93 2.50 -2.75
N ILE A 176 -4.12 3.55 -2.84
CA ILE A 176 -4.37 4.79 -2.08
C ILE A 176 -5.71 5.40 -2.51
N ILE A 177 -5.97 5.50 -3.81
CA ILE A 177 -7.25 6.04 -4.31
C ILE A 177 -8.44 5.18 -3.89
N MET A 178 -8.31 3.86 -3.91
CA MET A 178 -9.38 2.97 -3.44
C MET A 178 -9.68 3.16 -1.95
N GLU A 179 -8.65 3.32 -1.12
CA GLU A 179 -8.82 3.60 0.31
C GLU A 179 -9.51 4.95 0.54
N LEU A 180 -9.16 5.97 -0.26
CA LEU A 180 -9.81 7.28 -0.21
C LEU A 180 -11.29 7.20 -0.59
N PHE A 181 -11.64 6.52 -1.70
CA PHE A 181 -13.04 6.30 -2.05
C PHE A 181 -13.81 5.53 -0.96
N ASN A 182 -13.18 4.51 -0.37
CA ASN A 182 -13.78 3.73 0.71
C ASN A 182 -14.08 4.60 1.93
N ASN A 183 -13.12 5.44 2.31
CA ASN A 183 -13.27 6.39 3.41
C ASN A 183 -14.41 7.38 3.14
N THR A 184 -14.49 7.94 1.93
CA THR A 184 -15.58 8.86 1.57
C THR A 184 -16.95 8.17 1.64
N LEU A 185 -17.08 7.00 1.00
CA LEU A 185 -18.35 6.24 0.97
C LEU A 185 -18.82 5.81 2.38
N LYS A 186 -17.90 5.41 3.26
CA LYS A 186 -18.25 4.94 4.61
C LYS A 186 -18.43 6.05 5.64
N HIS A 187 -17.71 7.15 5.51
CA HIS A 187 -17.53 8.09 6.62
C HIS A 187 -17.86 9.54 6.30
N ALA A 188 -17.74 9.98 5.04
CA ALA A 188 -17.79 11.41 4.74
C ALA A 188 -19.20 11.98 4.60
N LEU A 189 -20.22 11.15 4.31
CA LEU A 189 -21.56 11.63 3.90
C LEU A 189 -21.50 12.65 2.75
N ALA A 190 -20.47 12.52 1.90
CA ALA A 190 -20.23 13.40 0.77
C ALA A 190 -21.25 13.14 -0.34
N ARG A 191 -21.44 14.12 -1.22
CA ARG A 191 -22.16 13.98 -2.48
C ARG A 191 -21.25 14.07 -3.68
N ASN A 192 -20.17 14.83 -3.57
CA ASN A 192 -19.25 15.10 -4.66
C ASN A 192 -17.82 14.75 -4.26
N VAL A 193 -17.10 14.12 -5.18
CA VAL A 193 -15.66 13.84 -5.08
C VAL A 193 -14.96 14.40 -6.29
N PHE A 194 -13.84 15.08 -6.08
CA PHE A 194 -12.97 15.60 -7.12
C PHE A 194 -11.64 14.87 -7.07
N LEU A 195 -11.26 14.26 -8.20
CA LEU A 195 -10.02 13.54 -8.37
C LEU A 195 -9.24 14.13 -9.55
N GLU A 196 -8.08 14.72 -9.28
CA GLU A 196 -7.21 15.34 -10.28
C GLU A 196 -5.85 14.66 -10.32
N PHE A 197 -5.39 14.29 -11.52
CA PHE A 197 -4.06 13.74 -11.77
C PHE A 197 -3.27 14.72 -12.64
N ASP A 198 -2.11 15.16 -12.15
CA ASP A 198 -1.23 16.15 -12.77
C ASP A 198 0.24 15.70 -12.68
N CYS A 199 1.09 16.20 -13.56
CA CYS A 199 2.53 15.96 -13.53
C CYS A 199 3.29 17.29 -13.66
N LEU A 200 3.93 17.72 -12.57
CA LEU A 200 4.62 19.01 -12.52
C LEU A 200 6.04 18.86 -11.98
N ASN A 201 7.02 19.43 -12.68
CA ASN A 201 8.42 19.48 -12.26
C ASN A 201 9.01 18.10 -11.89
N GLY A 202 8.68 17.05 -12.66
CA GLY A 202 9.13 15.69 -12.37
C GLY A 202 8.49 15.09 -11.11
N ASN A 203 7.26 15.49 -10.78
CA ASN A 203 6.47 14.88 -9.72
C ASN A 203 5.06 14.56 -10.22
N LEU A 204 4.57 13.37 -9.92
CA LEU A 204 3.16 13.05 -10.03
C LEU A 204 2.44 13.73 -8.86
N ILE A 205 1.40 14.50 -9.18
CA ILE A 205 0.56 15.20 -8.22
C ILE A 205 -0.85 14.64 -8.37
N ILE A 206 -1.35 14.01 -7.32
CA ILE A 206 -2.69 13.45 -7.28
C ILE A 206 -3.46 14.15 -6.18
N LYS A 207 -4.53 14.83 -6.55
CA LYS A 207 -5.40 15.55 -5.60
C LYS A 207 -6.72 14.82 -5.49
N PHE A 208 -7.15 14.60 -4.27
CA PHE A 208 -8.46 14.01 -3.97
C PHE A 208 -9.15 14.92 -2.96
N SER A 209 -10.40 15.30 -3.22
CA SER A 209 -11.20 16.03 -2.24
C SER A 209 -12.66 15.62 -2.30
N ASP A 210 -13.32 15.64 -1.15
CA ASP A 210 -14.77 15.45 -1.04
C ASP A 210 -15.45 16.66 -0.37
N ASP A 211 -16.78 16.74 -0.48
CA ASP A 211 -17.63 17.76 0.14
C ASP A 211 -18.33 17.24 1.42
N GLY A 212 -17.72 16.26 2.09
CA GLY A 212 -18.29 15.60 3.26
C GLY A 212 -18.16 16.38 4.58
N THR A 213 -18.19 15.64 5.68
CA THR A 213 -18.13 16.20 7.05
C THR A 213 -16.72 16.50 7.56
N GLY A 214 -15.67 16.13 6.81
CA GLY A 214 -14.29 16.38 7.19
C GLY A 214 -13.79 15.47 8.31
N PHE A 215 -12.55 15.69 8.73
CA PHE A 215 -11.98 15.04 9.91
C PHE A 215 -12.55 15.66 11.20
N PRO A 216 -13.00 14.83 12.16
CA PRO A 216 -13.43 15.32 13.47
C PRO A 216 -12.31 16.03 14.23
N ASP A 217 -12.68 17.08 14.98
CA ASP A 217 -11.76 17.85 15.82
C ASP A 217 -11.04 16.94 16.83
N GLY A 218 -9.70 17.01 16.87
CA GLY A 218 -8.88 16.24 17.81
C GLY A 218 -8.33 14.91 17.29
N LEU A 219 -8.40 14.63 15.99
CA LEU A 219 -7.53 13.63 15.37
C LEU A 219 -6.08 14.14 15.43
N ASP A 220 -5.40 13.79 16.53
CA ASP A 220 -3.94 13.87 16.61
C ASP A 220 -3.32 13.19 15.39
N ALA A 221 -2.15 13.68 14.98
CA ALA A 221 -1.40 13.37 13.76
C ALA A 221 -0.99 11.89 13.54
N GLY A 222 -1.69 10.93 14.16
CA GLY A 222 -1.56 9.48 13.98
C GLY A 222 -2.60 8.83 13.07
N GLY A 223 -3.75 9.46 12.78
CA GLY A 223 -4.76 8.98 11.83
C GLY A 223 -5.38 7.59 12.13
N GLY A 224 -6.54 7.27 11.53
CA GLY A 224 -7.05 5.90 11.55
C GLY A 224 -6.12 4.92 10.82
N LEU A 225 -6.30 3.61 11.01
CA LEU A 225 -5.50 2.55 10.35
C LEU A 225 -5.34 2.77 8.82
N GLY A 226 -6.39 3.27 8.16
CA GLY A 226 -6.37 3.62 6.73
C GLY A 226 -5.38 4.74 6.37
N LEU A 227 -5.34 5.82 7.15
CA LEU A 227 -4.41 6.94 6.93
C LEU A 227 -2.95 6.54 7.18
N VAL A 228 -2.69 5.74 8.21
CA VAL A 228 -1.37 5.15 8.47
C VAL A 228 -0.92 4.30 7.28
N SER A 229 -1.84 3.50 6.74
CA SER A 229 -1.59 2.65 5.57
C SER A 229 -1.30 3.48 4.30
N ILE A 230 -2.00 4.60 4.11
CA ILE A 230 -1.75 5.51 2.99
C ILE A 230 -0.38 6.20 3.13
N ASP A 231 -0.05 6.74 4.31
CA ASP A 231 1.24 7.40 4.55
C ASP A 231 2.41 6.44 4.34
N ALA A 232 2.30 5.21 4.85
CA ALA A 232 3.31 4.17 4.64
C ALA A 232 3.55 3.86 3.15
N ARG A 233 2.47 3.76 2.35
CA ARG A 233 2.57 3.53 0.90
C ARG A 233 3.17 4.73 0.17
N ALA A 234 2.80 5.95 0.54
CA ALA A 234 3.37 7.16 -0.04
C ALA A 234 4.88 7.22 0.21
N ARG A 235 5.32 6.97 1.44
CA ARG A 235 6.74 6.92 1.81
C ARG A 235 7.51 5.82 1.08
N ALA A 236 6.90 4.64 0.88
CA ALA A 236 7.52 3.55 0.12
C ALA A 236 7.81 3.92 -1.34
N MET A 237 7.10 4.90 -1.89
CA MET A 237 7.35 5.47 -3.23
C MET A 237 8.26 6.71 -3.20
N ASN A 238 8.91 7.01 -2.07
CA ASN A 238 9.60 8.28 -1.80
C ASN A 238 8.69 9.52 -1.99
N GLY A 239 7.38 9.33 -1.87
CA GLY A 239 6.38 10.38 -1.99
C GLY A 239 6.01 11.00 -0.66
N ARG A 240 5.23 12.08 -0.75
CA ARG A 240 4.64 12.81 0.37
C ARG A 240 3.13 12.75 0.29
N PHE A 241 2.48 12.50 1.42
CA PHE A 241 1.04 12.50 1.56
C PHE A 241 0.63 13.61 2.52
N ASP A 242 -0.11 14.59 2.01
CA ASP A 242 -0.68 15.68 2.78
C ASP A 242 -2.19 15.54 2.83
N TYR A 243 -2.78 15.75 4.00
CA TYR A 243 -4.22 15.69 4.18
C TYR A 243 -4.68 16.71 5.21
N GLY A 244 -5.94 17.12 5.09
CA GLY A 244 -6.58 18.01 6.04
C GLY A 244 -8.04 18.27 5.69
N ASN A 245 -8.68 19.14 6.45
CA ASN A 245 -10.03 19.62 6.14
C ASN A 245 -9.97 20.60 4.97
N GLY A 246 -10.80 20.34 3.95
CA GLY A 246 -10.96 21.20 2.79
C GLY A 246 -11.80 22.44 3.09
N ALA A 247 -11.85 23.37 2.13
CA ALA A 247 -12.58 24.63 2.27
C ALA A 247 -14.10 24.46 2.44
N GLU A 248 -14.67 23.35 1.95
CA GLU A 248 -16.12 23.07 1.97
C GLU A 248 -16.54 22.06 3.04
N LYS A 249 -15.83 22.01 4.18
CA LYS A 249 -16.04 21.08 5.31
C LYS A 249 -15.70 19.62 5.05
N GLY A 250 -15.49 19.19 3.80
CA GLY A 250 -15.00 17.85 3.49
C GLY A 250 -13.49 17.68 3.68
N ILE A 251 -12.95 16.61 3.09
CA ILE A 251 -11.53 16.28 3.19
C ILE A 251 -10.79 16.73 1.91
N ALA A 252 -9.55 17.19 2.07
CA ALA A 252 -8.64 17.43 0.96
C ALA A 252 -7.33 16.68 1.18
N VAL A 253 -6.85 16.03 0.12
CA VAL A 253 -5.67 15.16 0.10
C VAL A 253 -4.82 15.47 -1.11
N ILE A 254 -3.51 15.53 -0.91
CA ILE A 254 -2.52 15.71 -1.96
C ILE A 254 -1.42 14.65 -1.79
N LEU A 255 -1.27 13.81 -2.82
CA LEU A 255 -0.20 12.85 -2.94
C LEU A 255 0.81 13.37 -3.97
N THR A 256 2.05 13.55 -3.55
CA THR A 256 3.17 13.99 -4.40
C THR A 256 4.20 12.88 -4.49
N ILE A 257 4.47 12.36 -5.68
CA ILE A 257 5.44 11.27 -5.88
C ILE A 257 6.50 11.73 -6.87
N PRO A 258 7.80 11.70 -6.50
CA PRO A 258 8.88 11.98 -7.43
C PRO A 258 8.83 11.04 -8.64
N PHE A 259 8.93 11.63 -9.82
CA PHE A 259 8.85 10.97 -11.11
C PHE A 259 10.03 11.41 -11.98
N ASN A 260 11.08 10.58 -11.98
CA ASN A 260 12.26 10.67 -12.84
C ASN A 260 12.57 9.31 -13.45
#